data_AF-E1SPY7-F1
#
_entry.id   AF-E1SPY7-F1
#
_cell.length_a   1.000
_cell.length_b   1.000
_cell.length_c   1.000
_cell.angle_alpha   90.00
_cell.angle_beta   90.00
_cell.angle_gamma   90.00
#
_symmetry.space_group_name_H-M   'P 1'
#
loop_
_entity.id
_entity.type
_entity.pdbx_description
1 polymer ?
#
loop_
_entity_poly.entity_id
_entity_poly.type
_entity_poly.pdbx_seq_one_letter_code
_entity_poly.pdbx_strand_id
1 'polypeptide(L)' 'MRPLILLCLSLFSSLAFAGLDPHLSRFAPYLDKTWRGEFANSTPERPMVDVSRWESALQGKAIRIRHSLNQGE' A
#
# COMPACT_ATOMS: atom_id res chain seq x y z
N MET A 1 -33.15 24.78 15.85
CA MET A 1 -31.78 24.89 15.29
C MET A 1 -31.01 23.56 15.34
N ARG A 2 -31.70 22.43 15.14
CA ARG A 2 -31.14 21.06 15.11
C ARG A 2 -31.18 20.33 13.75
N PRO A 3 -31.47 20.93 12.57
CA PRO A 3 -31.35 20.21 11.30
C PRO A 3 -29.96 20.36 10.65
N LEU A 4 -29.14 21.35 11.06
CA LEU A 4 -27.88 21.65 10.37
C LEU A 4 -26.75 20.66 10.68
N ILE A 5 -26.79 19.98 11.83
CA ILE A 5 -25.80 18.95 12.19
C ILE A 5 -26.01 17.66 11.37
N LEU A 6 -27.26 17.34 10.98
CA LEU A 6 -27.56 16.14 10.19
C LEU A 6 -27.06 16.24 8.73
N LEU A 7 -26.93 17.45 8.18
CA LEU A 7 -26.48 17.67 6.80
C LEU A 7 -24.97 17.44 6.62
N CYS A 8 -24.18 17.51 7.71
CA CYS A 8 -22.73 17.35 7.64
C CYS A 8 -22.27 15.88 7.63
N LEU A 9 -23.10 14.95 8.15
CA LEU A 9 -22.79 13.51 8.20
C LEU A 9 -23.03 12.78 6.87
N SER A 10 -23.82 13.32 5.93
CA SER A 10 -24.08 12.69 4.64
C SER A 10 -22.98 12.91 3.58
N LEU A 11 -22.03 13.82 3.84
CA LEU A 11 -20.88 14.07 2.97
C LEU A 11 -19.76 13.04 3.11
N PHE A 12 -19.83 12.14 4.10
CA PHE A 12 -18.98 10.94 4.18
C PHE A 12 -19.52 9.79 3.31
N SER A 13 -20.27 10.10 2.26
CA SER A 13 -20.65 9.13 1.24
C SER A 13 -19.40 8.61 0.55
N SER A 14 -18.93 7.46 1.04
CA SER A 14 -18.00 6.51 0.43
C SER A 14 -17.07 7.12 -0.64
N LEU A 15 -15.81 7.38 -0.28
CA LEU A 15 -14.73 7.01 -1.18
C LEU A 15 -14.91 5.50 -1.39
N ALA A 16 -15.70 5.13 -2.41
CA ALA A 16 -15.86 3.75 -2.79
C ALA A 16 -14.44 3.24 -2.98
N PHE A 17 -14.02 2.36 -2.06
CA PHE A 17 -12.79 1.61 -2.24
C PHE A 17 -13.03 0.81 -3.51
N ALA A 18 -12.56 1.34 -4.63
CA ALA A 18 -12.54 0.61 -5.87
C ALA A 18 -11.67 -0.61 -5.56
N GLY A 19 -12.33 -1.76 -5.40
CA GLY A 19 -11.65 -3.02 -5.17
C GLY A 19 -10.57 -3.21 -6.22
N LEU A 20 -9.55 -3.99 -5.88
CA LEU A 20 -8.49 -4.32 -6.81
C LEU A 20 -9.08 -4.82 -8.13
N ASP A 21 -8.56 -4.32 -9.26
CA ASP A 21 -9.01 -4.75 -10.57
C ASP A 21 -9.00 -6.29 -10.66
N PRO A 22 -10.03 -6.95 -11.23
CA PRO A 22 -10.09 -8.41 -11.31
C PRO A 22 -8.84 -9.04 -11.94
N HIS A 23 -8.20 -8.36 -12.90
CA HIS A 23 -6.95 -8.83 -13.52
C HIS A 23 -5.77 -8.83 -12.55
N LEU A 24 -5.85 -8.04 -11.48
CA LEU A 24 -4.84 -7.93 -10.43
C LEU A 24 -5.18 -8.80 -9.20
N SER A 25 -6.34 -9.46 -9.16
CA SER A 25 -6.82 -10.28 -8.02
C SER A 25 -5.79 -11.28 -7.46
N ARG A 26 -4.95 -11.87 -8.33
CA ARG A 26 -3.87 -12.79 -7.94
C ARG A 26 -2.84 -12.17 -6.99
N PHE A 27 -2.73 -10.85 -6.96
CA PHE A 27 -1.81 -10.13 -6.09
C PHE A 27 -2.42 -9.71 -4.76
N ALA A 28 -3.72 -9.96 -4.52
CA ALA A 28 -4.37 -9.66 -3.26
C ALA A 28 -3.62 -10.21 -2.02
N PRO A 29 -3.00 -11.41 -2.06
CA PRO A 29 -2.21 -11.89 -0.92
C PRO A 29 -0.97 -11.06 -0.58
N TYR A 30 -0.50 -10.17 -1.47
CA TYR A 30 0.70 -9.35 -1.26
C TYR A 30 0.37 -7.91 -0.86
N LEU A 31 -0.85 -7.45 -1.14
CA LEU A 31 -1.26 -6.09 -0.83
C LEU A 31 -1.30 -5.83 0.68
N ASP A 32 -1.03 -4.59 1.03
CA ASP A 32 -1.00 -4.11 2.41
C ASP A 32 0.03 -4.79 3.31
N LYS A 33 1.01 -5.44 2.68
CA LYS A 33 2.17 -6.03 3.34
C LYS A 33 3.44 -5.24 3.10
N THR A 34 4.34 -5.42 4.05
CA THR A 34 5.74 -5.01 3.96
C THR A 34 6.60 -6.26 3.95
N TRP A 35 7.52 -6.33 3.00
CA TRP A 35 8.46 -7.43 2.85
C TRP A 35 9.86 -6.95 3.14
N ARG A 36 10.67 -7.81 3.76
CA ARG A 36 12.09 -7.58 4.00
C ARG A 36 12.87 -8.70 3.36
N GLY A 37 13.84 -8.35 2.51
CA GLY A 37 14.77 -9.28 1.88
C GLY A 37 16.22 -8.90 2.20
N GLU A 38 17.06 -9.90 2.39
CA GLU A 38 18.51 -9.73 2.47
C GLU A 38 19.13 -10.24 1.16
N PHE A 39 20.05 -9.47 0.60
CA PHE A 39 20.74 -9.86 -0.62
C PHE A 39 21.78 -10.94 -0.33
N ALA A 40 22.09 -11.77 -1.33
CA ALA A 40 23.00 -12.90 -1.17
C ALA A 40 24.43 -12.52 -0.70
N ASN A 41 24.87 -11.30 -0.99
CA ASN A 41 26.16 -10.75 -0.59
C ASN A 41 26.07 -9.81 0.64
N SER A 42 24.92 -9.75 1.32
CA SER A 42 24.76 -9.03 2.58
C SER A 42 25.63 -9.68 3.66
N THR A 43 26.45 -8.89 4.35
CA THR A 43 27.23 -9.37 5.51
C THR A 43 26.91 -8.50 6.73
N PRO A 44 27.25 -8.95 7.96
CA PRO A 44 27.06 -8.11 9.15
C PRO A 44 27.77 -6.75 9.07
N GLU A 45 28.94 -6.70 8.43
CA GLU A 45 29.76 -5.49 8.27
C GLU A 45 29.28 -4.60 7.13
N ARG A 46 28.63 -5.19 6.12
CA ARG A 46 28.05 -4.49 4.98
C ARG A 46 26.65 -5.05 4.72
N PRO A 47 25.65 -4.66 5.54
CA PRO A 47 24.29 -5.12 5.33
C PRO A 47 23.75 -4.58 4.02
N MET A 48 23.05 -5.43 3.29
CA MET A 48 22.32 -5.04 2.10
C MET A 48 20.90 -5.61 2.20
N VAL A 49 19.97 -4.74 2.57
CA VAL A 49 18.60 -5.10 2.92
C VAL A 49 17.64 -4.26 2.07
N ASP A 50 16.69 -4.91 1.41
CA ASP A 50 15.55 -4.25 0.77
C ASP A 50 14.31 -4.38 1.65
N VAL A 51 13.62 -3.26 1.84
CA VAL A 51 12.28 -3.22 2.42
C VAL A 51 11.32 -2.74 1.35
N SER A 52 10.34 -3.58 1.01
CA SER A 52 9.32 -3.24 -0.01
C SER A 52 7.91 -3.19 0.57
N ARG A 53 7.14 -2.16 0.20
CA ARG A 53 5.73 -1.97 0.59
C ARG A 53 4.85 -2.07 -0.65
N TRP A 54 3.89 -2.99 -0.63
CA TRP A 54 2.97 -3.26 -1.75
C TRP A 54 1.60 -2.63 -1.51
N GLU A 55 1.25 -1.62 -2.30
CA GLU A 55 0.05 -0.81 -2.10
C GLU A 55 -0.83 -0.84 -3.36
N SER A 56 -2.15 -0.77 -3.17
CA SER A 56 -3.04 -0.42 -4.29
C SER A 56 -2.77 1.03 -4.70
N ALA A 57 -2.85 1.30 -6.00
CA ALA A 57 -2.69 2.62 -6.57
C ALA A 57 -3.73 2.85 -7.67
N LEU A 58 -3.96 4.13 -8.02
CA LEU A 58 -4.90 4.52 -9.06
C LEU A 58 -6.29 3.87 -8.88
N GLN A 59 -6.81 3.89 -7.65
CA GLN A 59 -8.13 3.32 -7.31
C GLN A 59 -8.24 1.83 -7.69
N GLY A 60 -7.25 1.02 -7.30
CA GLY A 60 -7.26 -0.42 -7.56
C GLY A 60 -6.90 -0.83 -8.99
N LYS A 61 -6.63 0.12 -9.90
CA LYS A 61 -6.21 -0.15 -11.28
C LYS A 61 -4.71 -0.41 -11.43
N ALA A 62 -3.93 -0.11 -10.40
CA ALA A 62 -2.50 -0.38 -10.36
C ALA A 62 -2.07 -0.90 -9.00
N ILE A 63 -0.90 -1.54 -8.99
CA ILE A 63 -0.17 -1.89 -7.77
C ILE A 63 1.13 -1.09 -7.79
N ARG A 64 1.41 -0.37 -6.70
CA ARG A 64 2.68 0.31 -6.49
C ARG A 64 3.49 -0.49 -5.49
N ILE A 65 4.75 -0.75 -5.83
CA ILE A 65 5.73 -1.33 -4.91
C ILE A 65 6.77 -0.25 -4.65
N ARG A 66 6.88 0.22 -3.40
CA ARG A 66 7.95 1.11 -2.99
C ARG A 66 9.07 0.30 -2.36
N HIS A 67 10.28 0.46 -2.86
CA HIS A 67 11.49 -0.14 -2.32
C HIS A 67 12.28 0.88 -1.52
N SER A 68 13.03 0.39 -0.54
CA SER A 68 13.97 1.16 0.26
C SER A 68 15.16 0.26 0.55
N LEU A 69 16.25 0.46 -0.17
CA LEU A 69 17.51 -0.22 0.08
C LEU A 69 18.21 0.48 1.25
N ASN A 70 18.59 -0.26 2.28
CA ASN A 70 19.35 0.28 3.42
C ASN A 70 18.81 1.61 3.98
N GLN A 71 17.48 1.76 4.05
CA GLN A 71 16.78 2.99 4.49
C GLN A 71 16.87 4.19 3.52
N GLY A 72 17.01 3.94 2.22
CA GLY A 72 16.95 4.96 1.16
C GLY A 72 18.29 5.32 0.53
N GLU A 73 19.31 4.48 0.71
CA GLU A 73 20.56 4.51 -0.08
C GLU A 73 20.29 4.14 -1.55
#